data_AF-A0A516HD11-F1
#
_entry.id   AF-A0A516HD11-F1
#
_cell.length_a   1.000
_cell.length_b   1.000
_cell.length_c   1.000
_cell.angle_alpha   90.00
_cell.angle_beta   90.00
_cell.angle_gamma   90.00
#
_symmetry.space_group_name_H-M   'P 1'
#
loop_
_entity.id
_entity.type
_entity.pdbx_description
1 polymer ?
#
loop_
_entity_poly.entity_id
_entity_poly.type
_entity_poly.pdbx_seq_one_letter_code
_entity_poly.pdbx_strand_id
1 'polypeptide(L)'
;MSTFLAPSFANTQSDQLASCMVDSLNGKERKKLAQWIFFAMSAHPEIEVYSRVTQENRDETDQYIGNLLTRLLTKDCPEQASAVLKSSNSTGMGNAFRLVGQVAMRELMTNSNVSNAIANFEQHMDSAKISQLSQ
;
A
#
# COMPACT_ATOMS: atom_id res chain seq x y z
N MET A 1 2.61 45.39 -7.51
CA MET A 1 2.94 44.06 -8.06
C MET A 1 2.98 43.09 -6.89
N SER A 2 1.91 42.33 -6.70
CA SER A 2 1.81 41.34 -5.61
C SER A 2 2.31 40.00 -6.13
N THR A 3 3.45 39.55 -5.61
CA THR A 3 4.04 38.25 -5.92
C THR A 3 3.26 37.17 -5.18
N PHE A 4 2.48 36.37 -5.91
CA PHE A 4 1.88 35.15 -5.36
C PHE A 4 2.97 34.08 -5.23
N LEU A 5 3.35 33.74 -3.99
CA LEU A 5 4.12 32.54 -3.71
C LEU A 5 3.17 31.34 -3.86
N ALA A 6 3.32 30.60 -4.96
CA ALA A 6 2.67 29.30 -5.07
C ALA A 6 3.22 28.37 -3.97
N PRO A 7 2.37 27.61 -3.25
CA PRO A 7 2.86 26.63 -2.30
C PRO A 7 3.64 25.57 -3.09
N SER A 8 4.95 25.51 -2.86
CA SER A 8 5.75 24.35 -3.26
C SER A 8 5.23 23.18 -2.44
N PHE A 9 4.55 22.24 -3.07
CA PHE A 9 4.40 20.90 -2.50
C PHE A 9 5.80 20.29 -2.46
N ALA A 10 6.55 20.59 -1.40
CA ALA A 10 7.85 20.00 -1.17
C ALA A 10 7.60 18.51 -0.89
N ASN A 11 7.66 17.70 -1.95
CA ASN A 11 7.57 16.25 -1.87
C ASN A 11 8.66 15.79 -0.90
N THR A 12 8.25 15.19 0.22
CA THR A 12 9.22 14.80 1.27
C THR A 12 10.16 13.73 0.73
N GLN A 13 11.31 13.54 1.38
CA GLN A 13 12.23 12.45 0.98
C GLN A 13 11.53 11.08 1.01
N SER A 14 10.58 10.90 1.93
CA SER A 14 9.70 9.73 2.00
C SER A 14 8.80 9.59 0.78
N ASP A 15 8.21 10.68 0.30
CA ASP A 15 7.33 10.65 -0.88
C ASP A 15 8.14 10.37 -2.15
N GLN A 16 9.36 10.89 -2.23
CA GLN A 16 10.29 10.61 -3.34
C GLN A 16 10.70 9.13 -3.37
N LEU A 17 11.03 8.56 -2.20
CA LEU A 17 11.31 7.13 -2.08
C LEU A 17 10.09 6.29 -2.45
N ALA A 18 8.91 6.63 -1.93
CA ALA A 18 7.68 5.93 -2.24
C ALA A 18 7.36 5.94 -3.74
N SER A 19 7.45 7.11 -4.38
CA SER A 19 7.21 7.26 -5.83
C SER A 19 8.16 6.37 -6.61
N CYS A 20 9.46 6.46 -6.34
CA CYS A 20 10.45 5.64 -7.02
C CYS A 20 10.16 4.14 -6.86
N MET A 21 9.83 3.69 -5.65
CA MET A 21 9.51 2.29 -5.40
C MET A 21 8.26 1.85 -6.17
N VAL A 22 7.21 2.67 -6.16
CA VAL A 22 5.95 2.39 -6.88
C VAL A 22 6.16 2.32 -8.39
N ASP A 23 6.91 3.26 -8.94
CA ASP A 23 7.19 3.35 -10.38
C ASP A 23 8.11 2.22 -10.86
N SER A 24 8.96 1.71 -9.98
CA SER A 24 9.89 0.60 -10.26
C SER A 24 9.23 -0.79 -10.15
N LEU A 25 8.02 -0.88 -9.60
CA LEU A 25 7.28 -2.13 -9.52
C LEU A 25 6.64 -2.47 -10.87
N ASN A 26 6.73 -3.74 -11.27
CA ASN A 26 5.90 -4.26 -12.36
C ASN A 26 4.56 -4.85 -11.85
N GLY A 27 3.67 -5.23 -12.78
CA GLY A 27 2.35 -5.75 -12.43
C GLY A 27 2.37 -7.07 -11.63
N LYS A 28 3.37 -7.93 -11.83
CA LYS A 28 3.52 -9.17 -11.05
C LYS A 28 3.94 -8.85 -9.61
N GLU A 29 4.87 -7.93 -9.45
CA GLU A 29 5.38 -7.51 -8.14
C GLU A 29 4.32 -6.79 -7.32
N ARG A 30 3.52 -5.91 -7.93
CA ARG A 30 2.37 -5.28 -7.25
C ARG A 30 1.39 -6.30 -6.69
N LYS A 31 1.04 -7.34 -7.46
CA LYS A 31 0.17 -8.42 -7.01
C LYS A 31 0.79 -9.26 -5.89
N LYS A 32 2.10 -9.50 -5.94
CA LYS A 32 2.82 -10.22 -4.88
C LYS A 32 2.91 -9.42 -3.59
N LEU A 33 3.10 -8.11 -3.68
CA LEU A 33 3.07 -7.21 -2.53
C LEU A 33 1.67 -7.15 -1.91
N ALA A 34 0.62 -7.09 -2.74
CA ALA A 34 -0.76 -7.19 -2.30
C ALA A 34 -1.08 -8.52 -1.59
N GLN A 35 -0.66 -9.65 -2.17
CA GLN A 35 -0.78 -10.98 -1.58
C GLN A 35 -0.10 -11.04 -0.20
N TRP A 36 1.11 -10.50 -0.10
CA TRP A 36 1.87 -10.43 1.15
C TRP A 36 1.14 -9.66 2.25
N ILE A 37 0.57 -8.49 1.93
CA ILE A 37 -0.23 -7.71 2.89
C ILE A 37 -1.44 -8.51 3.36
N PHE A 38 -2.18 -9.14 2.44
CA PHE A 38 -3.33 -9.98 2.81
C PHE A 38 -2.91 -11.13 3.73
N PHE A 39 -1.78 -11.79 3.46
CA PHE A 39 -1.26 -12.84 4.32
C PHE A 39 -0.92 -12.28 5.70
N ALA A 40 -0.18 -11.18 5.78
CA ALA A 40 0.13 -10.55 7.07
C ALA A 40 -1.14 -10.21 7.87
N MET A 41 -2.16 -9.64 7.23
CA MET A 41 -3.45 -9.34 7.87
C MET A 41 -4.18 -10.60 8.33
N SER A 42 -4.12 -11.69 7.56
CA SER A 42 -4.77 -12.95 7.91
C SER A 42 -4.13 -13.69 9.09
N ALA A 43 -2.97 -13.23 9.58
CA ALA A 43 -2.39 -13.73 10.82
C ALA A 43 -3.07 -13.16 12.09
N HIS A 44 -3.98 -12.20 11.94
CA HIS A 44 -4.72 -11.66 13.09
C HIS A 44 -5.57 -12.78 13.74
N PRO A 45 -5.54 -12.99 15.07
CA PRO A 45 -6.22 -14.12 15.72
C PRO A 45 -7.73 -14.20 15.46
N GLU A 46 -8.39 -13.06 15.29
CA GLU A 46 -9.83 -13.02 14.96
C GLU A 46 -10.13 -13.29 13.48
N ILE A 47 -9.12 -13.22 12.61
CA ILE A 47 -9.27 -13.34 11.15
C ILE A 47 -8.73 -14.68 10.63
N GLU A 48 -7.72 -15.26 11.31
CA GLU A 48 -7.02 -16.46 10.85
C GLU A 48 -7.97 -17.63 10.57
N VAL A 49 -9.05 -17.75 11.34
CA VAL A 49 -10.07 -18.80 11.20
C VAL A 49 -10.80 -18.76 9.85
N TYR A 50 -10.79 -17.60 9.18
CA TYR A 50 -11.40 -17.39 7.86
C TYR A 50 -10.41 -17.55 6.71
N SER A 51 -9.14 -17.83 7.02
CA SER A 51 -8.06 -17.97 6.04
C SER A 51 -7.54 -19.40 5.96
N ARG A 52 -7.00 -19.78 4.80
CA ARG A 52 -6.27 -21.06 4.61
C ARG A 52 -4.78 -20.85 4.40
N VAL A 53 -4.26 -19.65 4.71
CA VAL A 53 -2.86 -19.29 4.52
C VAL A 53 -1.99 -20.07 5.50
N THR A 54 -1.11 -20.94 4.98
CA THR A 54 -0.18 -21.75 5.78
C THR A 54 1.07 -20.97 6.13
N GLN A 55 1.88 -21.50 7.06
CA GLN A 55 3.20 -20.92 7.36
C GLN A 55 4.12 -20.93 6.14
N GLU A 56 4.13 -22.00 5.36
CA GLU A 56 4.90 -22.09 4.10
C GLU A 56 4.52 -20.98 3.12
N ASN A 57 3.22 -20.70 2.95
CA ASN A 57 2.77 -19.59 2.10
C ASN A 57 3.26 -18.22 2.59
N ARG A 58 3.37 -18.03 3.91
CA ARG A 58 3.92 -16.81 4.51
C ARG A 58 5.41 -16.72 4.23
N ASP A 59 6.17 -17.77 4.54
CA ASP A 59 7.62 -17.81 4.38
C ASP A 59 8.04 -17.56 2.92
N GLU A 60 7.38 -18.21 1.96
CA GLU A 60 7.63 -17.99 0.53
C GLU A 60 7.40 -16.51 0.13
N THR A 61 6.33 -15.92 0.65
CA THR A 61 5.97 -14.54 0.31
C THR A 61 6.89 -13.54 1.01
N ASP A 62 7.27 -13.78 2.26
CA ASP A 62 8.24 -12.99 3.01
C ASP A 62 9.62 -12.99 2.32
N GLN A 63 10.10 -14.15 1.89
CA GLN A 63 11.35 -14.24 1.12
C GLN A 63 11.28 -13.45 -0.19
N TYR A 64 10.18 -13.59 -0.93
CA TYR A 64 9.98 -12.86 -2.18
C TYR A 64 9.98 -11.34 -1.95
N ILE A 65 9.23 -10.85 -0.96
CA ILE A 65 9.11 -9.42 -0.67
C ILE A 65 10.41 -8.86 -0.07
N GLY A 66 11.11 -9.60 0.78
CA GLY A 66 12.43 -9.22 1.28
C GLY A 66 13.43 -8.99 0.13
N ASN A 67 13.47 -9.89 -0.84
CA ASN A 67 14.31 -9.75 -2.03
C ASN A 67 13.87 -8.58 -2.92
N LEU A 68 12.56 -8.40 -3.11
CA LEU A 68 12.00 -7.29 -3.88
C LEU A 68 12.36 -5.94 -3.26
N LEU A 69 12.13 -5.77 -1.96
CA LEU A 69 12.45 -4.54 -1.25
C LEU A 69 13.95 -4.26 -1.24
N THR A 70 14.78 -5.31 -1.10
CA THR A 70 16.23 -5.17 -1.23
C THR A 70 16.62 -4.63 -2.60
N ARG A 71 16.06 -5.18 -3.69
CA ARG A 71 16.29 -4.67 -5.05
C ARG A 71 15.86 -3.22 -5.19
N LEU A 72 14.64 -2.89 -4.74
CA LEU A 72 14.09 -1.54 -4.83
C LEU A 72 14.98 -0.53 -4.11
N LEU A 73 15.43 -0.84 -2.89
CA LEU A 73 16.22 0.08 -2.08
C LEU A 73 17.68 0.20 -2.53
N THR A 74 18.25 -0.85 -3.10
CA THR A 74 19.71 -0.89 -3.39
C THR A 74 20.05 -0.72 -4.86
N LYS A 75 19.09 -0.95 -5.77
CA LYS A 75 19.32 -0.90 -7.22
C LYS A 75 18.39 0.08 -7.92
N ASP A 76 17.09 0.03 -7.63
CA ASP A 76 16.11 0.81 -8.37
C ASP A 76 16.01 2.25 -7.82
N CYS A 77 16.06 2.42 -6.49
CA CYS A 77 15.89 3.69 -5.77
C CYS A 77 17.02 4.02 -4.77
N PRO A 78 18.31 3.81 -5.08
CA PRO A 78 19.39 3.94 -4.11
C PRO A 78 19.58 5.36 -3.57
N GLU A 79 19.36 6.38 -4.40
CA GLU A 79 19.54 7.79 -4.01
C GLU A 79 18.45 8.22 -3.00
N GLN A 80 17.19 7.93 -3.31
CA GLN A 80 16.05 8.25 -2.44
C GLN A 80 16.12 7.45 -1.14
N ALA A 81 16.51 6.18 -1.21
CA ALA A 81 16.71 5.34 -0.02
C ALA A 81 17.84 5.91 0.84
N SER A 82 18.97 6.29 0.25
CA SER A 82 20.09 6.90 0.97
C SER A 82 19.70 8.23 1.62
N ALA A 83 18.93 9.08 0.93
CA ALA A 83 18.45 10.35 1.46
C ALA A 83 17.61 10.15 2.73
N VAL A 84 16.61 9.25 2.66
CA VAL A 84 15.75 8.93 3.82
C VAL A 84 16.57 8.35 4.98
N LEU A 85 17.50 7.44 4.72
CA LEU A 85 18.33 6.80 5.76
C LEU A 85 19.32 7.77 6.43
N LYS A 86 19.81 8.78 5.70
CA LYS A 86 20.70 9.83 6.24
C LYS A 86 19.93 10.94 6.94
N SER A 87 18.62 11.02 6.74
CA SER A 87 17.79 11.99 7.45
C SER A 87 17.71 11.63 8.94
N SER A 88 17.64 12.64 9.81
CA SER A 88 17.38 12.44 11.24
C SER A 88 15.93 11.97 11.51
N ASN A 89 15.12 11.79 10.47
CA ASN A 89 13.73 11.38 10.58
C ASN A 89 13.60 9.86 10.48
N SER A 90 13.57 9.19 11.63
CA SER A 90 13.38 7.75 11.75
C SER A 90 12.04 7.24 11.18
N THR A 91 11.06 8.12 10.97
CA THR A 91 9.74 7.75 10.39
C THR A 91 9.75 7.71 8.87
N GLY A 92 10.80 8.23 8.22
CA GLY A 92 10.80 8.46 6.79
C GLY A 92 10.65 7.19 5.96
N MET A 93 11.25 6.10 6.42
CA MET A 93 11.14 4.78 5.80
C MET A 93 9.74 4.19 5.97
N GLY A 94 9.18 4.27 7.18
CA GLY A 94 7.82 3.81 7.47
C GLY A 94 6.76 4.52 6.62
N ASN A 95 6.93 5.83 6.41
CA ASN A 95 6.05 6.61 5.53
C ASN A 95 6.13 6.15 4.06
N ALA A 96 7.33 5.87 3.57
CA ALA A 96 7.50 5.35 2.22
C ALA A 96 6.80 3.98 2.05
N PHE A 97 7.00 3.07 3.01
CA PHE A 97 6.33 1.78 3.04
C PHE A 97 4.80 1.88 3.15
N ARG A 98 4.28 2.83 3.93
CA ARG A 98 2.83 3.08 4.02
C ARG A 98 2.25 3.43 2.64
N LEU A 99 2.91 4.30 1.88
CA LEU A 99 2.46 4.69 0.53
C LEU A 99 2.53 3.51 -0.46
N VAL A 100 3.61 2.74 -0.43
CA VAL A 100 3.74 1.50 -1.21
C VAL A 100 2.63 0.49 -0.87
N GLY A 101 2.30 0.36 0.42
CA GLY A 101 1.18 -0.48 0.88
C GLY A 101 -0.19 0.01 0.40
N GLN A 102 -0.42 1.32 0.33
CA GLN A 102 -1.65 1.88 -0.25
C GLN A 102 -1.81 1.51 -1.73
N VAL A 103 -0.72 1.51 -2.50
CA VAL A 103 -0.74 1.09 -3.90
C VAL A 103 -1.04 -0.41 -4.02
N ALA A 104 -0.43 -1.24 -3.17
CA ALA A 104 -0.72 -2.67 -3.14
C ALA A 104 -2.19 -2.97 -2.78
N MET A 105 -2.77 -2.26 -1.80
CA MET A 105 -4.20 -2.42 -1.50
C MET A 105 -5.09 -1.99 -2.67
N ARG A 106 -4.73 -0.89 -3.34
CA ARG A 106 -5.44 -0.44 -4.55
C ARG A 106 -5.38 -1.50 -5.66
N GLU A 107 -4.24 -2.16 -5.85
CA GLU A 107 -4.09 -3.27 -6.81
C GLU A 107 -5.12 -4.38 -6.54
N LEU A 108 -5.36 -4.77 -5.28
CA LEU A 108 -6.41 -5.74 -4.93
C LEU A 108 -7.81 -5.27 -5.34
N MET A 109 -8.12 -4.00 -5.07
CA MET A 109 -9.43 -3.42 -5.35
C MET A 109 -9.72 -3.30 -6.85
N THR A 110 -8.69 -3.25 -7.71
CA THR A 110 -8.90 -3.26 -9.17
C THR A 110 -9.54 -4.56 -9.68
N ASN A 111 -9.53 -5.63 -8.88
CA ASN A 111 -10.22 -6.86 -9.20
C ASN A 111 -11.75 -6.72 -9.01
N SER A 112 -12.52 -7.06 -10.05
CA SER A 112 -13.98 -6.96 -10.03
C SER A 112 -14.62 -7.81 -8.93
N ASN A 113 -14.09 -9.00 -8.63
CA ASN A 113 -14.64 -9.86 -7.58
C ASN A 113 -14.44 -9.23 -6.19
N VAL A 114 -13.30 -8.57 -5.95
CA VAL A 114 -13.02 -7.85 -4.70
C VAL A 114 -13.93 -6.63 -4.58
N SER A 115 -14.02 -5.81 -5.63
CA SER A 115 -14.89 -4.64 -5.63
C SER A 115 -16.36 -5.00 -5.42
N ASN A 116 -16.86 -6.05 -6.08
CA ASN A 116 -18.23 -6.54 -5.89
C ASN A 116 -18.44 -7.08 -4.47
N ALA A 117 -17.48 -7.84 -3.93
CA ALA A 117 -17.57 -8.34 -2.56
C ALA A 117 -17.64 -7.19 -1.53
N ILE A 118 -16.89 -6.12 -1.75
CA ILE A 118 -16.97 -4.91 -0.93
C ILE A 118 -18.36 -4.26 -1.08
N ALA A 119 -18.87 -4.08 -2.29
CA ALA A 119 -20.17 -3.42 -2.52
C ALA A 119 -21.37 -4.19 -1.95
N ASN A 120 -21.24 -5.48 -1.63
CA ASN A 120 -22.33 -6.30 -1.11
C ASN A 120 -22.97 -5.75 0.19
N PHE A 121 -22.32 -4.87 0.95
CA PHE A 121 -22.99 -4.24 2.12
C PHE A 121 -24.17 -3.35 1.71
N GLU A 122 -24.19 -2.82 0.49
CA GLU A 122 -25.24 -1.92 0.00
C GLU A 122 -26.63 -2.57 0.06
N GLN A 123 -26.71 -3.89 -0.17
CA GLN A 123 -27.97 -4.64 -0.07
C GLN A 123 -28.56 -4.67 1.34
N HIS A 124 -27.77 -4.31 2.34
CA HIS A 124 -28.15 -4.27 3.76
C HIS A 124 -28.37 -2.84 4.27
N MET A 125 -28.21 -1.82 3.44
CA MET A 125 -28.42 -0.43 3.83
C MET A 125 -29.90 -0.05 3.82
N ASP A 126 -30.30 0.76 4.80
CA ASP A 126 -31.62 1.38 4.84
C ASP A 126 -31.67 2.55 3.85
N SER A 127 -31.99 2.22 2.60
CA SER A 127 -32.10 3.19 1.52
C SER A 127 -33.16 4.27 1.80
N ALA A 128 -34.19 3.96 2.59
CA ALA A 128 -35.24 4.92 2.94
C ALA A 128 -34.69 5.99 3.89
N LYS A 129 -33.94 5.60 4.93
CA LYS A 129 -33.27 6.56 5.83
C LYS A 129 -32.23 7.41 5.10
N ILE A 130 -31.47 6.82 4.18
CA ILE A 130 -30.44 7.56 3.42
C ILE A 130 -31.11 8.58 2.48
N SER A 131 -32.19 8.21 1.80
CA SER A 131 -32.92 9.09 0.89
C SER A 131 -33.58 10.29 1.58
N GLN A 132 -33.73 10.25 2.90
CA GLN A 132 -34.22 11.39 3.70
C GLN A 132 -33.14 12.46 3.92
N LEU A 133 -31.86 12.13 3.76
CA LEU A 133 -30.76 13.09 3.95
C LEU A 133 -30.57 14.05 2.75
N SER A 134 -31.14 13.70 1.60
CA SER A 134 -31.08 14.52 0.37
C SER A 134 -32.35 15.32 0.12
N GLN A 135 -33.20 15.48 1.14
CA GLN A 135 -34.40 16.33 1.14
C GLN A 135 -34.16 17.58 1.98
#